data_AF-A0A1H7LTE7-F1
#
_entry.id   AF-A0A1H7LTE7-F1
#
_cell.length_a   1.000
_cell.length_b   1.000
_cell.length_c   1.000
_cell.angle_alpha   90.00
_cell.angle_beta   90.00
_cell.angle_gamma   90.00
#
_symmetry.space_group_name_H-M   'P 1'
#
loop_
_entity.id
_entity.type
_entity.pdbx_description
1 polymer ?
#
loop_
_entity_poly.entity_id
_entity_poly.type
_entity_poly.pdbx_seq_one_letter_code
_entity_poly.pdbx_strand_id
1 'polypeptide(L)'
;MTLFERFRAWQDHRRWHRLACERALAEFALTHAERTVGAHVLRLGAQEAVVRVMYANGRIPLGRCWYAVPRDGGAVRELSFEDVALMESPWR
;
A
#
# COMPACT_ATOMS: atom_id res chain seq x y z
N MET A 1 17.42 3.04 23.49
CA MET A 1 17.15 2.11 22.38
C MET A 1 18.43 1.41 21.97
N THR A 2 18.51 0.10 22.13
CA THR A 2 19.71 -0.72 21.82
C THR A 2 19.84 -1.00 20.33
N LEU A 3 21.03 -1.45 19.87
CA LEU A 3 21.22 -1.90 18.48
C LEU A 3 20.28 -3.04 18.10
N PHE A 4 19.99 -3.94 19.04
CA PHE A 4 19.05 -5.04 18.84
C PHE A 4 17.61 -4.55 18.64
N GLU A 5 17.17 -3.56 19.41
CA GLU A 5 15.85 -2.94 19.24
C GLU A 5 15.73 -2.21 17.89
N ARG A 6 16.80 -1.51 17.46
CA ARG A 6 16.86 -0.88 16.14
C ARG A 6 16.75 -1.92 15.02
N PHE A 7 17.46 -3.03 15.14
CA PHE A 7 17.42 -4.10 14.17
C PHE A 7 16.04 -4.76 14.09
N ARG A 8 15.42 -5.06 15.23
CA ARG A 8 14.05 -5.59 15.28
C ARG A 8 13.05 -4.62 14.65
N ALA A 9 13.11 -3.33 14.99
CA ALA A 9 12.23 -2.32 14.39
C ALA A 9 12.40 -2.23 12.87
N TRP A 10 13.64 -2.31 12.38
CA TRP A 10 13.92 -2.34 10.93
C TRP A 10 13.36 -3.60 10.26
N GLN A 11 13.52 -4.78 10.86
CA GLN A 11 12.96 -6.03 10.34
C GLN A 11 11.43 -5.96 10.29
N ASP A 12 10.79 -5.48 11.35
CA ASP A 12 9.34 -5.31 11.41
C ASP A 12 8.84 -4.31 10.37
N HIS A 13 9.56 -3.20 10.15
CA HIS A 13 9.24 -2.23 9.11
C HIS A 13 9.28 -2.87 7.72
N ARG A 14 10.33 -3.65 7.42
CA ARG A 14 10.47 -4.37 6.14
C ARG A 14 9.40 -5.44 5.94
N ARG A 15 9.09 -6.20 7.00
CA ARG A 15 8.00 -7.19 6.99
C ARG A 15 6.66 -6.53 6.75
N TRP A 16 6.40 -5.42 7.45
CA TRP A 16 5.14 -4.69 7.32
C TRP A 16 4.96 -4.13 5.92
N HIS A 17 6.00 -3.50 5.36
CA HIS A 17 5.98 -3.00 3.99
C HIS A 17 5.67 -4.11 2.97
N ARG A 18 6.32 -5.27 3.10
CA ARG A 18 6.08 -6.41 2.21
C ARG A 18 4.64 -6.93 2.33
N LEU A 19 4.19 -7.16 3.56
CA LEU A 19 2.85 -7.67 3.84
C LEU A 19 1.77 -6.72 3.30
N ALA A 20 1.95 -5.42 3.46
CA ALA A 20 1.01 -4.43 2.95
C ALA A 20 0.86 -4.54 1.42
N CYS A 21 1.97 -4.64 0.68
CA CYS A 21 1.94 -4.83 -0.76
C CYS A 21 1.26 -6.14 -1.17
N GLU A 22 1.60 -7.26 -0.52
CA GLU A 22 1.01 -8.58 -0.82
C GLU A 22 -0.51 -8.57 -0.61
N ARG A 23 -0.98 -7.95 0.48
CA ARG A 23 -2.42 -7.85 0.77
C ARG A 23 -3.16 -6.93 -0.20
N ALA A 24 -2.58 -5.80 -0.59
CA ALA A 24 -3.17 -4.92 -1.59
C ALA A 24 -3.26 -5.58 -2.98
N LEU A 25 -2.24 -6.35 -3.37
CA LEU A 25 -2.27 -7.12 -4.62
C LEU A 25 -3.33 -8.23 -4.58
N ALA A 26 -3.49 -8.90 -3.44
CA ALA A 26 -4.52 -9.91 -3.26
C ALA A 26 -5.93 -9.30 -3.37
N GLU A 27 -6.16 -8.16 -2.70
CA GLU A 27 -7.44 -7.44 -2.79
C GLU A 27 -7.73 -7.00 -4.23
N PHE A 28 -6.72 -6.46 -4.93
CA PHE A 28 -6.85 -6.07 -6.32
C PHE A 28 -7.25 -7.25 -7.21
N ALA A 29 -6.59 -8.41 -7.07
CA ALA A 29 -6.88 -9.59 -7.87
C ALA A 29 -8.29 -10.16 -7.63
N LEU A 30 -8.92 -9.85 -6.49
CA LEU A 30 -10.30 -10.25 -6.18
C LEU A 30 -11.34 -9.27 -6.75
N THR A 31 -10.99 -7.99 -6.85
CA THR A 31 -11.94 -6.91 -7.17
C THR A 31 -11.83 -6.42 -8.61
N HIS A 32 -10.67 -6.61 -9.25
CA HIS A 32 -10.35 -6.15 -10.59
C HIS A 32 -9.96 -7.33 -11.49
N ALA A 33 -10.33 -7.26 -12.76
CA ALA A 33 -10.03 -8.31 -13.75
C ALA A 33 -8.66 -8.11 -14.42
N GLU A 34 -8.07 -6.93 -14.24
CA GLU A 34 -6.84 -6.49 -14.87
C GLU A 34 -5.60 -7.19 -14.29
N ARG A 35 -4.55 -7.26 -15.10
CA ARG A 35 -3.26 -7.79 -14.64
C ARG A 35 -2.48 -6.71 -13.90
N THR A 36 -2.12 -6.99 -12.64
CA THR A 36 -1.21 -6.12 -11.88
C THR A 36 0.19 -6.11 -12.50
N VAL A 37 0.80 -4.93 -12.52
CA VAL A 37 2.21 -4.71 -12.87
C VAL A 37 3.09 -4.64 -11.61
N GLY A 38 2.56 -4.07 -10.52
CA GLY A 38 3.26 -4.03 -9.23
C GLY A 38 2.55 -3.20 -8.18
N ALA A 39 3.08 -3.21 -6.96
CA ALA A 39 2.56 -2.42 -5.84
C ALA A 39 3.68 -1.70 -5.09
N HIS A 40 3.37 -0.53 -4.54
CA HIS A 40 4.32 0.32 -3.82
C HIS A 40 3.63 1.01 -2.63
N VAL A 41 4.28 1.02 -1.46
CA VAL A 41 3.79 1.73 -0.28
C VAL A 41 4.03 3.22 -0.44
N LEU A 42 2.97 4.03 -0.46
CA LEU A 42 3.07 5.50 -0.42
C LEU A 42 3.31 6.01 1.00
N ARG A 43 2.64 5.38 1.98
CA ARG A 43 2.75 5.74 3.40
C ARG A 43 2.72 4.49 4.25
N LEU A 44 3.69 4.36 5.16
CA LEU A 44 3.71 3.29 6.14
C LEU A 44 3.43 3.84 7.54
N GLY A 45 2.16 3.76 7.97
CA GLY A 45 1.73 4.14 9.31
C GLY A 45 1.85 3.00 10.33
N ALA A 46 1.65 3.35 11.60
CA ALA A 46 1.65 2.37 12.70
C ALA A 46 0.41 1.47 12.67
N GLN A 47 -0.75 1.99 12.23
CA GLN A 47 -2.02 1.27 12.21
C GLN A 47 -2.42 0.81 10.81
N GLU A 48 -2.03 1.55 9.77
CA GLU A 48 -2.35 1.23 8.39
C GLU A 48 -1.22 1.64 7.45
N ALA A 49 -1.17 0.97 6.29
CA ALA A 49 -0.32 1.32 5.17
C ALA A 49 -1.18 1.75 3.99
N VAL A 50 -0.76 2.80 3.27
CA VAL A 50 -1.37 3.18 2.01
C VAL A 50 -0.52 2.63 0.88
N VAL A 51 -1.09 1.77 0.05
CA VAL A 51 -0.40 1.06 -1.03
C VAL A 51 -1.01 1.46 -2.36
N ARG A 52 -0.16 1.88 -3.31
CA ARG A 52 -0.54 2.08 -4.71
C ARG A 52 -0.29 0.80 -5.49
N VAL A 53 -1.32 0.30 -6.18
CA VAL A 53 -1.23 -0.80 -7.14
C VAL A 53 -1.26 -0.22 -8.55
N MET A 54 -0.33 -0.68 -9.40
CA MET A 54 -0.27 -0.34 -10.82
C MET A 54 -0.74 -1.55 -11.63
N TYR A 55 -1.56 -1.33 -12.64
CA TYR A 55 -2.14 -2.41 -13.45
C TYR A 55 -2.18 -2.07 -14.94
N ALA A 56 -2.16 -3.11 -15.77
CA ALA A 56 -2.24 -3.00 -17.21
C ALA A 56 -3.70 -2.86 -17.66
N ASN A 57 -4.02 -1.70 -18.23
CA ASN A 57 -5.36 -1.36 -18.74
C ASN A 57 -5.38 -1.15 -20.27
N GLY A 58 -4.35 -1.65 -20.96
CA GLY A 58 -4.18 -1.46 -22.41
C GLY A 58 -3.87 -0.03 -22.84
N ARG A 59 -3.55 0.88 -21.91
CA ARG A 59 -3.27 2.30 -22.16
C ARG A 59 -1.97 2.75 -21.48
N ILE A 60 -1.46 3.89 -21.92
CA ILE A 60 -0.38 4.63 -21.25
C ILE A 60 -0.93 5.99 -20.85
N PRO A 61 -0.74 6.45 -19.59
CA PRO A 61 -0.06 5.73 -18.50
C PRO A 61 -0.85 4.54 -17.97
N LEU A 62 -0.15 3.64 -17.26
CA LEU A 62 -0.77 2.49 -16.57
C LEU A 62 -1.87 2.95 -15.61
N GLY A 63 -2.84 2.06 -15.42
CA GLY A 63 -3.87 2.22 -14.40
C GLY A 63 -3.26 2.22 -13.00
N ARG A 64 -3.88 2.98 -12.10
CA ARG A 64 -3.48 3.08 -10.69
C ARG A 64 -4.72 3.02 -9.81
N CYS A 65 -4.62 2.28 -8.72
CA CYS A 65 -5.58 2.31 -7.62
C CYS A 65 -4.80 2.28 -6.29
N TRP A 66 -5.50 2.59 -5.20
CA TRP A 66 -4.89 2.76 -3.89
C TRP A 66 -5.67 2.00 -2.85
N TYR A 67 -4.95 1.41 -1.89
CA TYR A 67 -5.54 0.64 -0.81
C TYR A 67 -5.02 1.11 0.54
N ALA A 68 -5.92 1.25 1.51
CA ALA A 68 -5.58 1.27 2.91
C ALA A 68 -5.54 -0.19 3.43
N VAL A 69 -4.38 -0.60 3.93
CA VAL A 69 -4.12 -1.93 4.46
C VAL A 69 -3.93 -1.84 5.97
N PRO A 70 -4.88 -2.32 6.79
CA PRO A 70 -4.75 -2.32 8.24
C PRO A 70 -3.64 -3.28 8.72
N ARG A 71 -2.89 -2.88 9.75
CA ARG A 71 -1.80 -3.68 10.33
C ARG A 71 -2.29 -4.87 11.14
N ASP A 72 -3.46 -4.75 11.74
CA ASP A 72 -4.11 -5.76 12.58
C ASP A 72 -4.73 -6.93 11.80
N GLY A 73 -4.67 -6.90 10.46
CA GLY A 73 -5.29 -7.92 9.62
C GLY A 73 -6.73 -7.61 9.23
N GLY A 74 -7.27 -6.45 9.62
CA GLY A 74 -8.60 -5.98 9.22
C GLY A 74 -8.76 -5.83 7.70
N ALA A 75 -10.00 -5.60 7.24
CA ALA A 75 -10.34 -5.55 5.82
C ALA A 75 -9.53 -4.48 5.05
N VAL A 76 -9.00 -4.87 3.89
CA VAL A 76 -8.36 -3.92 2.97
C VAL A 76 -9.44 -3.09 2.29
N ARG A 77 -9.20 -1.78 2.15
CA ARG A 77 -10.17 -0.85 1.55
C ARG A 77 -9.54 -0.13 0.37
N GLU A 78 -10.23 -0.12 -0.76
CA GLU A 78 -9.85 0.75 -1.87
C GLU A 78 -10.13 2.22 -1.49
N LEU A 79 -9.22 3.12 -1.86
CA LEU A 79 -9.29 4.55 -1.60
C LEU A 79 -9.60 5.31 -2.88
N SER A 80 -10.36 6.40 -2.75
CA SER A 80 -10.56 7.33 -3.85
C SER A 80 -9.28 8.12 -4.14
N PHE A 81 -9.19 8.69 -5.34
CA PHE A 81 -8.07 9.57 -5.67
C PHE A 81 -8.05 10.81 -4.77
N GLU A 82 -9.23 11.35 -4.44
CA GLU A 82 -9.40 12.51 -3.57
C GLU A 82 -8.82 12.25 -2.17
N ASP A 83 -9.08 11.08 -1.59
CA ASP A 83 -8.54 10.69 -0.28
C ASP A 83 -7.01 10.68 -0.29
N VAL A 84 -6.40 10.17 -1.36
CA VAL A 84 -4.94 10.06 -1.48
C VAL A 84 -4.31 11.41 -1.79
N ALA A 85 -4.92 12.22 -2.64
CA ALA A 85 -4.44 13.56 -2.98
C ALA A 85 -4.36 14.46 -1.73
N LEU A 86 -5.31 14.32 -0.79
CA LEU A 86 -5.27 15.01 0.50
C LEU A 86 -4.11 14.54 1.40
N MET A 87 -3.64 13.30 1.25
CA MET A 87 -2.51 12.76 2.01
C MET A 87 -1.15 13.16 1.44
N GLU A 88 -1.04 13.28 0.11
CA GLU A 88 0.22 13.61 -0.58
C GLU A 88 0.48 15.12 -0.70
N SER A 89 -0.54 15.99 -0.53
CA SER A 89 -0.35 17.44 -0.69
C SER A 89 0.59 18.02 0.37
N PRO A 90 1.77 18.55 0.00
CA PRO A 90 2.74 19.12 0.93
C PRO A 90 2.37 20.52 1.43
N TRP A 91 1.23 21.07 1.00
CA TRP A 91 0.78 22.43 1.34
C TRP A 91 -0.07 22.47 2.62
N ARG A 92 0.32 21.70 3.64
CA ARG A 92 -0.21 21.81 5.00
C ARG A 92 0.90 22.19 5.96
#